data_AF-A0A1M4MW08-F1
#
_entry.id   AF-A0A1M4MW08-F1
#
_cell.length_a   1.000
_cell.length_b   1.000
_cell.length_c   1.000
_cell.angle_alpha   90.00
_cell.angle_beta   90.00
_cell.angle_gamma   90.00
#
_symmetry.space_group_name_H-M   'P 1'
#
loop_
_entity.id
_entity.type
_entity.pdbx_description
1 polymer ?
#
loop_
_entity_poly.entity_id
_entity_poly.type
_entity_poly.pdbx_seq_one_letter_code
_entity_poly.pdbx_strand_id
1 'polypeptide(L)' 'MNDLFWLTDAQMARLAPFFPKSHGKPWVYARRVLSGTIFIFRNGLR' A
#
# COMPACT_ATOMS: atom_id res chain seq x y z
N MET A 1 2.17 11.84 10.02
CA MET A 1 1.97 10.65 9.18
C MET A 1 1.22 11.02 7.89
N ASN A 2 1.87 11.63 6.90
CA ASN A 2 1.27 11.84 5.56
C ASN A 2 2.26 11.53 4.42
N ASP A 3 3.57 11.55 4.68
CA ASP A 3 4.61 11.28 3.66
C ASP A 3 4.96 9.81 3.41
N LEU A 4 4.38 8.86 4.16
CA LEU A 4 4.75 7.43 4.06
C LEU A 4 3.85 6.61 3.14
N PHE A 5 2.68 7.12 2.80
CA PHE A 5 1.69 6.39 2.01
C PHE A 5 1.43 7.14 0.71
N TRP A 6 2.10 6.69 -0.35
CA TRP A 6 1.88 7.20 -1.71
C TRP A 6 0.51 6.82 -2.27
N LEU A 7 -0.21 5.91 -1.61
CA LEU A 7 -1.59 5.58 -1.93
C LEU A 7 -2.57 6.35 -1.05
N THR A 8 -3.48 7.05 -1.71
CA THR A 8 -4.66 7.64 -1.08
C THR A 8 -5.59 6.56 -0.54
N ASP A 9 -6.42 6.92 0.45
CA ASP A 9 -7.39 5.97 1.02
C ASP A 9 -8.40 5.45 -0.02
N ALA A 10 -8.79 6.29 -0.98
CA ALA A 10 -9.64 5.90 -2.11
C ALA A 10 -8.99 4.86 -3.03
N GLN A 11 -7.68 4.98 -3.29
CA GLN A 11 -6.93 3.97 -4.04
C GLN A 11 -6.77 2.68 -3.24
N MET A 12 -6.56 2.78 -1.92
CA MET A 12 -6.53 1.62 -1.03
C MET A 12 -7.87 0.89 -0.98
N ALA A 13 -9.00 1.62 -0.97
CA ALA A 13 -10.34 1.04 -1.00
C ALA A 13 -10.61 0.27 -2.31
N ARG A 14 -10.06 0.74 -3.43
CA ARG A 14 -10.16 0.04 -4.73
C ARG A 14 -9.30 -1.22 -4.79
N LEU A 15 -8.20 -1.28 -4.03
CA LEU A 15 -7.33 -2.45 -3.91
C LEU A 15 -7.80 -3.42 -2.81
N ALA A 16 -8.59 -2.95 -1.84
CA ALA A 16 -9.16 -3.74 -0.74
C ALA A 16 -9.74 -5.11 -1.17
N PRO A 17 -10.53 -5.25 -2.26
CA PRO A 17 -11.09 -6.54 -2.66
C PRO A 17 -10.06 -7.54 -3.20
N PHE A 18 -8.87 -7.08 -3.62
CA PHE A 18 -7.80 -7.96 -4.11
C PHE A 18 -6.92 -8.50 -2.98
N PHE A 19 -7.00 -7.93 -1.78
CA PHE A 19 -6.27 -8.49 -0.65
C PHE A 19 -6.99 -9.72 -0.12
N PRO A 20 -6.25 -10.81 0.14
CA PRO A 20 -6.81 -11.91 0.90
C PRO A 20 -7.29 -11.35 2.25
N LYS A 21 -8.52 -11.67 2.66
CA LYS A 21 -9.05 -11.31 3.98
C LYS A 21 -8.04 -11.78 5.02
N SER A 22 -7.23 -10.84 5.50
CA SER A 22 -6.12 -11.18 6.38
C SER A 22 -6.72 -11.69 7.68
N HIS A 23 -6.41 -12.95 8.01
CA HIS A 23 -6.76 -13.61 9.26
C HIS A 23 -6.06 -12.89 10.44
N GLY A 24 -6.53 -11.69 10.80
CA GLY A 24 -6.00 -10.87 11.89
C GLY A 24 -4.74 -10.06 11.58
N LYS A 25 -4.23 -10.05 10.33
CA LYS A 25 -3.05 -9.25 9.96
C LYS A 25 -3.46 -7.81 9.62
N PRO A 26 -2.89 -6.78 10.26
CA PRO A 26 -3.34 -5.40 10.08
C PRO A 26 -3.03 -4.89 8.67
N TRP A 27 -4.05 -4.30 8.05
CA TRP A 27 -4.02 -3.61 6.75
C TRP A 27 -2.85 -2.63 6.58
N VAL A 28 -2.37 -2.10 7.70
CA VAL A 28 -1.21 -1.19 7.78
C VAL A 28 0.05 -1.81 7.17
N TYR A 29 0.28 -3.11 7.34
CA TYR A 29 1.46 -3.78 6.78
C TYR A 29 1.38 -3.90 5.26
N ALA A 30 0.23 -4.34 4.72
CA ALA A 30 0.00 -4.41 3.28
C ALA A 30 0.12 -3.03 2.62
N ARG A 31 -0.47 -2.00 3.25
CA ARG A 31 -0.35 -0.60 2.80
C ARG A 31 1.11 -0.14 2.75
N ARG A 32 1.92 -0.53 3.73
CA ARG A 32 3.35 -0.16 3.81
C ARG A 32 4.19 -0.89 2.76
N VAL A 33 3.93 -2.18 2.54
CA VAL A 33 4.59 -2.97 1.50
C VAL A 33 4.29 -2.42 0.11
N LEU A 34 3.01 -2.16 -0.21
CA LEU A 34 2.64 -1.57 -1.50
C LEU A 34 3.17 -0.17 -1.70
N SER A 35 3.11 0.68 -0.67
CA SER A 35 3.71 2.01 -0.72
C SER A 35 5.22 1.92 -0.99
N GLY A 36 5.92 0.99 -0.34
CA GLY A 36 7.34 0.75 -0.56
C GLY A 36 7.66 0.23 -1.96
N THR A 37 6.88 -0.72 -2.47
CA THR A 37 7.04 -1.23 -3.84
C THR A 37 6.83 -0.10 -4.86
N ILE A 38 5.76 0.67 -4.76
CA ILE A 38 5.47 1.78 -5.67
C ILE A 38 6.53 2.87 -5.57
N PHE A 39 7.04 3.13 -4.37
CA PHE A 39 8.15 4.07 -4.17
C PHE A 39 9.41 3.64 -4.94
N ILE A 40 9.78 2.36 -4.87
CA ILE A 40 10.90 1.80 -5.63
C ILE A 40 10.64 1.88 -7.14
N PHE A 41 9.43 1.57 -7.60
CA PHE A 41 9.06 1.72 -9.03
C PHE A 41 9.08 3.19 -9.50
N ARG A 42 8.69 4.14 -8.65
CA ARG A 42 8.61 5.58 -8.98
C ARG A 42 9.98 6.27 -8.92
N ASN A 43 10.86 5.85 -8.02
CA ASN A 43 12.10 6.54 -7.69
C ASN A 43 13.38 5.75 -8.03
N GLY A 44 13.30 4.42 -8.13
CA GLY A 44 14.43 3.50 -8.28
C GLY A 44 14.54 2.82 -9.66
N LEU A 45 13.66 3.10 -10.61
CA LEU A 45 13.86 2.78 -12.03
C LEU A 45 14.57 3.95 -12.75
N ARG A 46 15.72 4.34 -12.20
CA ARG A 46 16.72 5.17 -12.86
C ARG A 46 17.99 4.35 -13.04
#